data_AF-A0A931WD06-F1
#
_entry.id   AF-A0A931WD06-F1
#
_cell.length_a   1.000
_cell.length_b   1.000
_cell.length_c   1.000
_cell.angle_alpha   90.00
_cell.angle_beta   90.00
_cell.angle_gamma   90.00
#
_symmetry.space_group_name_H-M   'P 1'
#
loop_
_entity.id
_entity.type
_entity.pdbx_description
1 polymer ?
#
loop_
_entity_poly.entity_id
_entity_poly.type
_entity_poly.pdbx_seq_one_letter_code
_entity_poly.pdbx_strand_id
1 'polypeptide(L)'
;GYGRLVGQPIATWLLKSGATLAVMGDEKSFDPEVLKKADIVVSGAGKPRLITGDMVKEGAIVVDVGVSEVAGTLVGDVDAGSVAEKASFLTPQKGGVGPLTVAFIFHNLLNLQSKIDT
;
A
#
# COMPACT_ATOMS: atom_id res chain seq x y z
N GLY A 1 5.84 4.46 3.48
CA GLY A 1 5.55 4.66 4.92
C GLY A 1 5.99 3.44 5.71
N TYR A 2 6.31 3.61 6.99
CA TYR A 2 6.74 2.50 7.88
C TYR A 2 5.97 2.49 9.22
N GLY A 3 4.67 2.75 9.16
CA GLY A 3 3.79 2.72 10.33
C GLY A 3 3.47 1.30 10.82
N ARG A 4 3.03 1.19 12.08
CA ARG A 4 2.71 -0.07 12.76
C ARG A 4 1.55 -0.87 12.13
N LEU A 5 0.61 -0.18 11.49
CA LEU A 5 -0.62 -0.80 10.97
C LEU A 5 -0.45 -1.39 9.56
N VAL A 6 0.48 -0.86 8.76
CA VAL A 6 0.62 -1.20 7.34
C VAL A 6 2.08 -1.47 6.99
N GLY A 7 2.94 -0.45 7.02
CA GLY A 7 4.31 -0.55 6.50
C GLY A 7 5.19 -1.58 7.22
N GLN A 8 5.21 -1.59 8.56
CA GLN A 8 5.99 -2.55 9.36
C GLN A 8 5.57 -4.02 9.13
N PRO A 9 4.28 -4.39 9.25
CA PRO A 9 3.88 -5.78 9.03
C PRO A 9 4.08 -6.23 7.58
N ILE A 10 3.80 -5.37 6.58
CA ILE A 10 4.01 -5.72 5.17
C ILE A 10 5.49 -5.91 4.86
N ALA A 11 6.36 -5.01 5.34
CA ALA A 11 7.80 -5.15 5.18
C ALA A 11 8.31 -6.49 5.74
N THR A 12 7.86 -6.84 6.95
CA THR A 12 8.20 -8.11 7.59
C THR A 12 7.72 -9.31 6.79
N TRP A 13 6.48 -9.26 6.28
CA TRP A 13 5.89 -10.33 5.48
C TRP A 13 6.60 -10.53 4.13
N LEU A 14 6.92 -9.43 3.43
CA LEU A 14 7.65 -9.46 2.16
C LEU A 14 9.07 -10.01 2.33
N LEU A 15 9.79 -9.56 3.37
CA LEU A 15 11.13 -10.09 3.68
C LEU A 15 11.09 -11.58 3.97
N LYS A 16 10.11 -12.06 4.75
CA LYS A 16 9.91 -13.50 5.00
C LYS A 16 9.55 -14.28 3.75
N SER A 17 8.94 -13.63 2.77
CA SER A 17 8.59 -14.21 1.48
C SER A 17 9.77 -14.20 0.48
N GLY A 18 10.95 -13.73 0.90
CA GLY A 18 12.16 -13.70 0.07
C GLY A 18 12.27 -12.49 -0.86
N ALA A 19 11.44 -11.46 -0.67
CA ALA A 19 11.51 -10.25 -1.48
C ALA A 19 12.74 -9.39 -1.12
N THR A 20 13.31 -8.71 -2.13
CA THR A 20 14.23 -7.59 -1.91
C THR A 20 13.41 -6.35 -1.57
N LEU A 21 13.71 -5.71 -0.45
CA LEU A 21 12.87 -4.64 0.10
C LEU A 21 13.66 -3.34 0.26
N ALA A 22 13.04 -2.23 -0.13
CA ALA A 22 13.41 -0.88 0.30
C ALA A 22 12.23 -0.27 1.07
N VAL A 23 12.53 0.42 2.18
CA VAL A 23 11.51 1.02 3.05
C VAL A 23 11.76 2.52 3.15
N MET A 24 10.72 3.30 2.84
CA MET A 24 10.72 4.76 3.00
C MET A 24 9.73 5.12 4.12
N GLY A 25 10.26 5.49 5.28
CA GLY A 25 9.49 5.72 6.49
C GLY A 25 9.00 7.16 6.64
N ASP A 26 9.74 8.10 6.08
CA ASP A 26 9.59 9.55 6.25
C ASP A 26 10.03 10.30 4.98
N GLU A 27 9.99 11.63 5.02
CA GLU A 27 10.39 12.48 3.90
C GLU A 27 11.88 12.37 3.56
N LYS A 28 12.75 12.17 4.55
CA LYS A 28 14.21 12.12 4.34
C LYS A 28 14.64 10.84 3.63
N SER A 29 13.89 9.77 3.85
CA SER A 29 14.11 8.47 3.21
C SER A 29 13.37 8.29 1.89
N PHE A 30 12.53 9.25 1.49
CA PHE A 30 11.77 9.16 0.25
C PHE A 30 12.66 9.39 -0.98
N ASP A 31 12.77 8.38 -1.83
CA ASP A 31 13.59 8.40 -3.04
C ASP A 31 12.82 7.86 -4.26
N PRO A 32 12.33 8.72 -5.16
CA PRO A 32 11.64 8.30 -6.38
C PRO A 32 12.46 7.37 -7.29
N GLU A 33 13.78 7.43 -7.26
CA GLU A 33 14.64 6.58 -8.11
C GLU A 33 14.59 5.11 -7.69
N VAL A 34 14.29 4.82 -6.43
CA VAL A 34 14.05 3.46 -5.94
C VAL A 34 12.68 2.97 -6.41
N LEU A 35 11.64 3.82 -6.42
CA LEU A 35 10.31 3.45 -6.92
C LEU A 35 10.35 3.07 -8.40
N LYS A 36 11.15 3.78 -9.21
CA LYS A 36 11.34 3.48 -10.65
C LYS A 36 11.98 2.11 -10.92
N LYS A 37 12.54 1.46 -9.90
CA LYS A 37 13.14 0.13 -10.00
C LYS A 37 12.25 -0.96 -9.39
N ALA A 38 11.26 -0.58 -8.60
CA ALA A 38 10.42 -1.51 -7.85
C ALA A 38 9.43 -2.23 -8.77
N ASP A 39 9.34 -3.55 -8.64
CA ASP A 39 8.31 -4.35 -9.31
C ASP A 39 6.94 -4.20 -8.60
N ILE A 40 6.97 -3.97 -7.29
CA ILE A 40 5.78 -3.75 -6.46
C ILE A 40 6.00 -2.51 -5.59
N VAL A 41 5.05 -1.58 -5.62
CA VAL A 41 5.02 -0.39 -4.77
C VAL A 41 3.82 -0.50 -3.83
N VAL A 42 4.05 -0.42 -2.52
CA VAL A 42 2.98 -0.37 -1.51
C VAL A 42 3.03 0.99 -0.80
N SER A 43 2.02 1.83 -1.02
CA SER A 43 1.91 3.13 -0.34
C SER A 43 1.06 3.04 0.94
N GLY A 44 1.34 3.95 1.87
CA GLY A 44 0.82 3.98 3.23
C GLY A 44 1.49 5.11 4.02
N ALA A 45 1.65 6.26 3.36
CA ALA A 45 2.26 7.48 3.85
C ALA A 45 1.22 8.47 4.38
N GLY A 46 -0.04 8.37 3.92
CA GLY A 46 -1.11 9.30 4.32
C GLY A 46 -0.88 10.71 3.75
N LYS A 47 -0.38 10.76 2.51
CA LYS A 47 -0.08 12.00 1.78
C LYS A 47 -0.76 11.94 0.42
N PRO A 48 -1.81 12.76 0.19
CA PRO A 48 -2.56 12.76 -1.06
C PRO A 48 -1.66 12.86 -2.29
N ARG A 49 -1.81 11.91 -3.23
CA ARG A 49 -1.17 11.96 -4.56
C ARG A 49 0.36 12.14 -4.53
N LEU A 50 1.02 11.63 -3.48
CA LEU A 50 2.48 11.64 -3.35
C LEU A 50 3.16 10.85 -4.47
N ILE A 51 2.59 9.71 -4.87
CA ILE A 51 3.17 8.84 -5.90
C ILE A 51 2.54 9.15 -7.26
N THR A 52 3.36 9.58 -8.21
CA THR A 52 2.96 9.92 -9.58
C THR A 52 3.54 8.94 -10.59
N GLY A 53 2.97 8.89 -11.79
CA GLY A 53 3.37 7.96 -12.85
C GLY A 53 4.85 8.04 -13.23
N ASP A 54 5.49 9.21 -13.24
CA ASP A 54 6.91 9.37 -13.54
C ASP A 54 7.83 8.66 -12.52
N MET A 55 7.34 8.38 -11.31
CA MET A 55 8.07 7.66 -10.26
C MET A 55 7.91 6.13 -10.37
N VAL A 56 6.97 5.63 -11.18
CA VAL A 56 6.62 4.21 -11.24
C VAL A 56 7.27 3.53 -12.46
N LYS A 57 7.83 2.33 -12.23
CA LYS A 57 8.36 1.46 -13.29
C LYS A 57 7.24 0.99 -14.20
N GLU A 58 7.50 0.96 -15.51
CA GLU A 58 6.57 0.36 -16.48
C GLU A 58 6.25 -1.09 -16.12
N GLY A 59 4.96 -1.44 -16.08
CA GLY A 59 4.48 -2.76 -15.71
C GLY A 59 4.52 -3.09 -14.21
N ALA A 60 4.85 -2.14 -13.32
CA ALA A 60 4.84 -2.38 -11.88
C ALA A 60 3.41 -2.60 -11.33
N ILE A 61 3.33 -3.27 -10.18
CA ILE A 61 2.10 -3.41 -9.39
C ILE A 61 2.10 -2.33 -8.31
N VAL A 62 1.02 -1.57 -8.21
CA VAL A 62 0.88 -0.51 -7.21
C VAL A 62 -0.31 -0.81 -6.29
N VAL A 63 -0.02 -0.86 -4.99
CA VAL A 63 -1.00 -1.11 -3.93
C VAL A 63 -1.11 0.14 -3.06
N ASP A 64 -2.21 0.86 -3.23
CA ASP A 64 -2.52 2.07 -2.46
C ASP A 64 -3.31 1.75 -1.19
N VAL A 65 -2.62 1.82 -0.05
CA VAL A 65 -3.22 1.69 1.29
C VAL A 65 -3.42 3.06 1.94
N GLY A 66 -2.93 4.13 1.31
CA GLY A 66 -3.07 5.49 1.81
C GLY A 66 -4.53 5.94 1.81
N VAL A 67 -4.95 6.61 2.87
CA VAL A 67 -6.24 7.29 2.93
C VAL A 67 -6.02 8.65 3.58
N SER A 68 -6.42 9.69 2.85
CA SER A 68 -6.40 11.08 3.29
C SER A 68 -7.71 11.74 2.86
N GLU A 69 -8.09 12.83 3.51
CA GLU A 69 -9.27 13.61 3.13
C GLU A 69 -8.84 14.94 2.52
N VAL A 70 -9.35 15.25 1.32
CA VAL A 70 -9.15 16.53 0.66
C VAL A 70 -10.52 17.07 0.29
N ALA A 71 -10.89 18.21 0.89
CA ALA A 71 -12.17 18.87 0.68
C ALA A 71 -13.39 17.92 0.82
N GLY A 72 -13.40 17.08 1.86
CA GLY A 72 -14.49 16.12 2.11
C GLY A 72 -14.48 14.87 1.23
N THR A 73 -13.48 14.72 0.35
CA THR A 73 -13.33 13.53 -0.50
C THR A 73 -12.13 12.71 -0.04
N LEU A 74 -12.35 11.40 0.15
CA LEU A 74 -11.27 10.47 0.44
C LEU A 74 -10.38 10.29 -0.79
N VAL A 75 -9.09 10.47 -0.63
CA VAL A 75 -8.04 10.34 -1.64
C VAL A 75 -6.91 9.46 -1.15
N GLY A 76 -6.32 8.70 -2.07
CA GLY A 76 -5.19 7.83 -1.77
C GLY A 76 -3.84 8.54 -1.85
N ASP A 77 -2.77 7.81 -1.58
CA ASP A 77 -1.41 8.33 -1.72
C ASP A 77 -0.96 8.41 -3.19
N VAL A 78 -1.69 7.74 -4.09
CA VAL A 78 -1.31 7.60 -5.50
C VAL A 78 -2.16 8.51 -6.37
N ASP A 79 -1.51 9.21 -7.31
CA ASP A 79 -2.20 9.82 -8.43
C ASP A 79 -2.62 8.75 -9.45
N ALA A 80 -3.83 8.25 -9.29
CA ALA A 80 -4.34 7.11 -10.07
C ALA A 80 -4.33 7.36 -11.58
N GLY A 81 -4.52 8.61 -12.04
CA GLY A 81 -4.53 8.94 -13.46
C GLY A 81 -3.17 8.66 -14.11
N SER A 82 -2.11 9.28 -13.57
CA SER A 82 -0.76 9.11 -14.12
C SER A 82 -0.17 7.73 -13.87
N VAL A 83 -0.53 7.06 -12.78
CA VAL A 83 0.00 5.71 -12.46
C VAL A 83 -0.69 4.61 -13.26
N ALA A 84 -1.99 4.71 -13.54
CA ALA A 84 -2.71 3.70 -14.31
C ALA A 84 -2.22 3.56 -15.75
N GLU A 85 -1.59 4.59 -16.32
CA GLU A 85 -0.99 4.53 -17.66
C GLU A 85 0.29 3.69 -17.72
N LYS A 86 0.95 3.44 -16.58
CA LYS A 86 2.22 2.70 -16.50
C LYS A 86 2.16 1.39 -15.74
N ALA A 87 1.37 1.35 -14.67
CA ALA A 87 1.30 0.19 -13.80
C ALA A 87 0.53 -0.94 -14.51
N SER A 88 1.02 -2.18 -14.38
CA SER A 88 0.26 -3.35 -14.83
C SER A 88 -0.98 -3.60 -13.98
N PHE A 89 -0.95 -3.11 -12.73
CA PHE A 89 -2.08 -3.14 -11.81
C PHE A 89 -1.99 -1.99 -10.81
N LEU A 90 -3.12 -1.34 -10.55
CA LEU A 90 -3.29 -0.37 -9.48
C LEU A 90 -4.54 -0.73 -8.68
N THR A 91 -4.44 -0.77 -7.35
CA THR A 91 -5.62 -0.97 -6.51
C THR A 91 -6.65 0.15 -6.71
N PRO A 92 -7.94 -0.17 -6.88
CA PRO A 92 -8.96 0.85 -7.02
C PRO A 92 -9.21 1.57 -5.70
N GLN A 93 -9.45 2.88 -5.77
CA GLN A 93 -9.70 3.73 -4.61
C GLN A 93 -10.97 3.34 -3.83
N LYS A 94 -12.03 2.93 -4.54
CA LYS A 94 -13.23 2.31 -3.96
C LYS A 94 -13.19 0.82 -4.28
N GLY A 95 -13.42 -0.03 -3.28
CA GLY A 95 -13.36 -1.49 -3.48
C GLY A 95 -11.96 -2.09 -3.39
N GLY A 96 -10.92 -1.29 -3.13
CA GLY A 96 -9.54 -1.77 -2.96
C GLY A 96 -9.26 -2.30 -1.56
N VAL A 97 -8.26 -1.73 -0.89
CA VAL A 97 -7.74 -2.28 0.38
C VAL A 97 -8.71 -2.10 1.55
N GLY A 98 -9.49 -1.01 1.58
CA GLY A 98 -10.39 -0.68 2.71
C GLY A 98 -11.40 -1.78 3.06
N PRO A 99 -12.20 -2.29 2.09
CA PRO A 99 -13.14 -3.39 2.35
C PRO A 99 -12.47 -4.68 2.82
N LEU A 100 -11.24 -4.96 2.34
CA LEU A 100 -10.47 -6.11 2.83
C LEU A 100 -10.13 -5.95 4.31
N THR A 101 -9.77 -4.75 4.77
CA THR A 101 -9.49 -4.51 6.20
C THR A 101 -10.67 -4.94 7.08
N VAL A 102 -11.90 -4.59 6.71
CA VAL A 102 -13.11 -4.97 7.46
C VAL A 102 -13.34 -6.49 7.39
N ALA A 103 -13.24 -7.09 6.21
CA ALA A 103 -13.39 -8.54 6.04
C ALA A 103 -12.37 -9.32 6.89
N PHE A 104 -11.12 -8.86 6.94
CA PHE A 104 -10.07 -9.53 7.71
C PHE A 104 -10.21 -9.34 9.23
N ILE A 105 -10.87 -8.27 9.70
CA ILE A 105 -11.25 -8.17 11.12
C ILE A 105 -12.21 -9.31 11.49
N PHE A 106 -13.26 -9.54 10.70
CA PHE A 106 -14.19 -10.63 10.95
C PHE A 106 -13.55 -12.01 10.79
N HIS A 107 -12.69 -12.18 9.78
CA HIS A 107 -11.91 -13.41 9.61
C HIS A 107 -11.05 -13.71 10.85
N ASN A 108 -10.35 -12.69 11.38
CA ASN A 108 -9.54 -12.84 12.58
C ASN A 108 -10.38 -13.16 13.83
N LEU A 109 -11.59 -12.60 13.94
CA LEU A 109 -12.53 -12.94 15.01
C LEU A 109 -12.94 -14.41 14.97
N LEU A 110 -13.29 -14.93 13.79
CA LEU A 110 -13.65 -16.34 13.61
C LEU A 110 -12.47 -17.27 13.92
N ASN A 111 -11.26 -16.91 13.47
CA ASN A 111 -10.04 -17.66 13.79
C ASN A 111 -9.70 -17.64 15.29
N LEU A 112 -10.09 -16.60 16.02
CA LEU A 112 -9.92 -16.55 17.47
C LEU A 112 -10.90 -17.48 18.17
N GLN A 113 -12.18 -17.46 17.76
CA GLN A 113 -13.20 -18.34 18.33
C GLN A 113 -12.82 -19.82 18.16
N SER A 114 -12.34 -20.22 16.97
CA SER A 114 -11.98 -21.62 16.70
C SER A 114 -10.81 -22.14 17.55
N LYS A 115 -10.00 -21.26 18.14
CA LYS A 115 -8.88 -21.62 19.03
C LYS A 115 -9.27 -21.72 20.49
N ILE A 116 -10.43 -21.18 20.87
CA ILE A 116 -10.97 -21.28 22.24
C ILE A 116 -11.68 -22.63 22.40
N ASP A 117 -12.29 -23.14 21.33
CA ASP A 117 -13.02 -24.42 21.31
C ASP A 117 -12.11 -25.66 21.18
N THR A 118 -10.78 -25.48 21.19
CA THR A 118 -9.73 -26.52 21.21
C THR A 118 -8.91 -26.44 22.49
#